data_AF-A0A388Q6P3-F1
#
_entry.id   AF-A0A388Q6P3-F1
#
_cell.length_a   1.000
_cell.length_b   1.000
_cell.length_c   1.000
_cell.angle_alpha   90.00
_cell.angle_beta   90.00
_cell.angle_gamma   90.00
#
_symmetry.space_group_name_H-M   'P 1'
#
loop_
_entity.id
_entity.type
_entity.pdbx_description
1 polymer ?
#
loop_
_entity_poly.entity_id
_entity_poly.type
_entity_poly.pdbx_seq_one_letter_code
_entity_poly.pdbx_strand_id
1 'polypeptide(L)'
;MPSSYPSPISPSSLTNRHVIFTEKKRKIGTEEFHVVKDNENMLLISQKEAILLSSLYALNNLVPGQEPETGERLTLQYKSYETPKTNNSFKRP
;
A
#
# COMPACT_ATOMS: atom_id res chain seq x y z
N MET A 1 -9.76 -44.50 26.77
CA MET A 1 -8.69 -43.66 27.36
C MET A 1 -8.10 -42.80 26.25
N PRO A 2 -8.58 -41.57 26.01
CA PRO A 2 -7.99 -40.69 25.00
C PRO A 2 -6.94 -39.78 25.66
N SER A 3 -5.66 -40.05 25.39
CA SER A 3 -4.56 -39.15 25.70
C SER A 3 -3.75 -38.97 24.42
N SER A 4 -4.07 -37.91 23.68
CA SER A 4 -3.21 -37.38 22.63
C SER A 4 -3.52 -35.91 22.50
N TYR A 5 -2.99 -35.12 23.44
CA TYR A 5 -2.93 -33.67 23.31
C TYR A 5 -2.15 -33.32 22.02
N PRO A 6 -2.68 -32.50 21.11
CA PRO A 6 -1.91 -32.05 19.96
C PRO A 6 -0.76 -31.15 20.43
N SER A 7 0.41 -31.37 19.81
CA SER A 7 1.69 -30.72 20.08
C SER A 7 1.61 -29.18 20.07
N PRO A 8 2.43 -28.49 20.88
CA PRO A 8 2.44 -27.03 20.93
C PRO A 8 2.88 -26.46 19.57
N ILE A 9 2.08 -25.54 19.04
CA ILE A 9 2.32 -24.84 17.79
C ILE A 9 3.68 -24.13 17.88
N SER A 10 4.60 -24.51 16.99
CA SER A 10 5.96 -23.96 16.90
C SER A 10 5.91 -22.45 16.56
N PRO A 11 6.61 -21.56 17.29
CA PRO A 11 6.47 -20.10 17.17
C PRO A 11 7.16 -19.48 15.93
N SER A 12 7.54 -20.27 14.92
CA SER A 12 8.48 -19.83 13.88
C SER A 12 7.85 -19.22 12.62
N SER A 13 6.58 -18.81 12.64
CA SER A 13 5.96 -18.18 11.47
C SER A 13 5.18 -16.95 11.86
N LEU A 14 5.45 -15.84 11.14
CA LEU A 14 4.88 -14.48 11.27
C LEU A 14 5.69 -13.50 12.13
N THR A 15 6.95 -13.27 11.74
CA THR A 15 7.62 -11.99 12.04
C THR A 15 7.46 -11.01 10.87
N ASN A 16 6.23 -10.82 10.38
CA ASN A 16 5.93 -9.62 9.58
C ASN A 16 5.81 -8.45 10.55
N ARG A 17 6.96 -7.88 10.90
CA ARG A 17 7.09 -6.76 11.84
C ARG A 17 6.49 -5.51 11.19
N HIS A 18 5.18 -5.35 11.30
CA HIS A 18 4.48 -4.16 10.82
C HIS A 18 4.85 -3.00 11.74
N VAL A 19 5.50 -1.98 11.18
CA VAL A 19 5.81 -0.76 11.92
C VAL A 19 4.50 0.01 12.07
N ILE A 20 3.94 -0.01 13.28
CA ILE A 20 2.77 0.79 13.63
C ILE A 20 3.29 2.20 13.94
N PHE A 21 2.99 3.14 13.04
CA PHE A 21 3.29 4.55 13.30
C PHE A 21 2.19 5.13 14.20
N THR A 22 2.55 5.53 15.42
CA THR A 22 1.63 6.19 16.37
C THR A 22 1.33 7.64 15.95
N GLU A 23 2.21 8.23 15.14
CA GLU A 23 2.03 9.58 14.61
C GLU A 23 1.13 9.58 13.37
N LYS A 24 0.36 10.67 13.21
CA LYS A 24 -0.51 10.86 12.06
C LYS A 24 0.35 10.91 10.79
N LYS A 25 0.19 9.93 9.90
CA LYS A 25 0.84 9.93 8.58
C LYS A 25 0.58 11.25 7.87
N ARG A 26 1.61 11.74 7.17
CA ARG A 26 1.54 13.00 6.44
C ARG A 26 0.52 12.88 5.31
N LYS A 27 -0.14 13.99 4.99
CA LYS A 27 -1.09 14.08 3.86
C LYS A 27 -0.39 14.20 2.51
N ILE A 28 0.91 14.52 2.53
CA ILE A 28 1.77 14.67 1.37
C ILE A 28 3.06 13.88 1.59
N GLY A 29 3.66 13.40 0.51
CA GLY A 29 4.97 12.75 0.52
C GLY A 29 6.11 13.75 0.67
N THR A 30 7.33 13.23 0.83
CA THR A 30 8.55 14.04 0.88
C THR A 30 8.98 14.43 -0.54
N GLU A 31 8.90 13.50 -1.48
CA GLU A 31 9.16 13.73 -2.90
C GLU A 31 7.94 14.35 -3.58
N GLU A 32 8.14 15.02 -4.72
CA GLU A 32 7.02 15.56 -5.52
C GLU A 32 6.26 14.46 -6.25
N PHE A 33 6.99 13.47 -6.76
CA PHE A 33 6.46 12.39 -7.58
C PHE A 33 7.09 11.04 -7.24
N HIS A 34 6.33 9.98 -7.49
CA HIS A 34 6.80 8.60 -7.46
C HIS A 34 6.51 7.91 -8.80
N VAL A 35 7.50 7.22 -9.36
CA VAL A 35 7.30 6.38 -10.55
C VAL A 35 7.03 4.96 -10.08
N VAL A 36 5.89 4.41 -10.48
CA VAL A 36 5.44 3.07 -10.10
C VAL A 36 6.39 2.02 -10.67
N LYS A 37 6.96 1.18 -9.80
CA LYS A 37 7.81 0.06 -10.21
C LYS A 37 7.01 -1.23 -10.36
N ASP A 38 7.62 -2.23 -10.98
CA ASP A 38 7.05 -3.57 -11.08
C ASP A 38 6.73 -4.11 -9.67
N ASN A 39 5.54 -4.66 -9.50
CA ASN A 39 5.02 -5.20 -8.22
C ASN A 39 4.81 -4.17 -7.09
N GLU A 40 4.79 -2.87 -7.38
CA GLU A 40 4.31 -1.87 -6.42
C GLU A 40 2.80 -1.65 -6.56
N ASN A 41 2.13 -1.43 -5.42
CA ASN A 41 0.74 -1.00 -5.39
C ASN A 41 0.58 0.25 -4.50
N MET A 42 -0.60 0.85 -4.51
CA MET A 42 -0.89 2.06 -3.74
C MET A 42 -0.56 1.92 -2.25
N LEU A 43 -0.78 0.73 -1.66
CA LEU A 43 -0.49 0.47 -0.25
C LEU A 43 1.03 0.48 0.02
N LEU A 44 1.81 -0.24 -0.77
CA LEU A 44 3.28 -0.28 -0.67
C LEU A 44 3.88 1.11 -0.88
N ILE A 45 3.42 1.82 -1.91
CA ILE A 45 3.87 3.20 -2.22
C ILE A 45 3.54 4.12 -1.04
N SER A 46 2.33 4.02 -0.47
CA SER A 46 1.95 4.86 0.67
C SER A 46 2.81 4.60 1.93
N GLN A 47 3.25 3.36 2.13
CA GLN A 47 4.13 3.02 3.24
C GLN A 47 5.55 3.53 3.00
N LYS A 48 6.07 3.33 1.80
CA LYS A 48 7.42 3.72 1.38
C LYS A 48 7.60 5.24 1.40
N GLU A 49 6.64 5.98 0.85
CA GLU A 49 6.65 7.44 0.78
C GLU A 49 6.10 8.11 2.05
N ALA A 50 5.79 7.30 3.09
CA ALA A 50 5.25 7.75 4.38
C ALA A 50 4.01 8.66 4.28
N ILE A 51 3.22 8.50 3.22
CA ILE A 51 2.00 9.26 2.95
C ILE A 51 0.76 8.48 3.38
N LEU A 52 -0.29 9.18 3.76
CA LEU A 52 -1.60 8.58 4.01
C LEU A 52 -2.14 7.95 2.71
N LEU A 53 -2.51 6.67 2.75
CA LEU A 53 -3.03 5.94 1.59
C LEU A 53 -4.23 6.66 0.94
N SER A 54 -5.18 7.14 1.73
CA SER A 54 -6.34 7.88 1.21
C SER A 54 -5.95 9.22 0.58
N SER A 55 -4.90 9.88 1.09
CA SER A 55 -4.35 11.07 0.43
C SER A 55 -3.70 10.72 -0.90
N LEU A 56 -2.92 9.64 -0.98
CA LEU A 56 -2.30 9.19 -2.23
C LEU A 56 -3.36 8.93 -3.32
N TYR A 57 -4.46 8.27 -2.96
CA TYR A 57 -5.62 8.09 -3.84
C TYR A 57 -6.21 9.44 -4.29
N ALA A 58 -6.49 10.34 -3.35
CA ALA A 58 -7.10 11.64 -3.63
C ALA A 58 -6.22 12.56 -4.48
N LEU A 59 -4.89 12.53 -4.28
CA LEU A 59 -3.94 13.30 -5.06
C LEU A 59 -3.89 12.82 -6.50
N ASN A 60 -4.04 11.51 -6.75
CA ASN A 60 -3.90 10.93 -8.08
C ASN A 60 -5.24 10.70 -8.80
N ASN A 61 -6.34 11.25 -8.28
CA ASN A 61 -7.70 11.04 -8.81
C ASN A 61 -8.09 9.56 -8.90
N LEU A 62 -7.54 8.72 -8.01
CA LEU A 62 -7.81 7.30 -7.93
C LEU A 62 -8.79 7.01 -6.77
N VAL A 63 -9.55 5.92 -6.89
CA VAL A 63 -10.40 5.42 -5.79
C VAL A 63 -9.79 4.19 -5.12
N PRO A 64 -10.09 3.92 -3.84
CA PRO A 64 -9.59 2.73 -3.15
C PRO A 64 -9.87 1.45 -3.94
N GLY A 65 -8.82 0.69 -4.23
CA GLY A 65 -8.89 -0.54 -5.02
C GLY A 65 -8.46 -0.38 -6.49
N GLN A 66 -8.29 0.85 -6.99
CA GLN A 66 -7.57 1.08 -8.23
C GLN A 66 -6.07 1.03 -7.99
N GLU A 67 -5.37 0.28 -8.83
CA GLU A 67 -3.91 0.22 -8.81
C GLU A 67 -3.36 0.90 -10.07
N PRO A 68 -2.31 1.72 -9.94
CA PRO A 68 -1.67 2.35 -11.09
C PRO A 68 -0.85 1.31 -11.86
N GLU A 69 -0.77 1.49 -13.17
CA GLU A 69 0.08 0.68 -14.03
C GLU A 69 1.57 0.95 -13.77
N THR A 70 2.41 -0.07 -13.98
CA THR A 70 3.86 0.10 -13.84
C THR A 70 4.39 1.12 -14.86
N GLY A 71 5.27 2.01 -14.40
CA GLY A 71 5.82 3.11 -15.18
C GLY A 71 5.01 4.40 -15.12
N GLU A 72 3.80 4.38 -14.55
CA GLU A 72 3.01 5.59 -14.33
C GLU A 72 3.60 6.48 -13.24
N ARG A 73 3.34 7.79 -13.36
CA ARG A 73 3.80 8.80 -12.41
C ARG A 73 2.67 9.17 -11.46
N LEU A 74 2.92 9.02 -10.16
CA LEU A 74 2.03 9.49 -9.10
C LEU A 74 2.52 10.81 -8.52
N THR A 75 1.61 11.75 -8.28
CA THR A 75 1.87 12.96 -7.51
C THR A 75 1.73 12.66 -6.02
N LEU A 76 2.65 13.21 -5.22
CA LEU A 76 2.69 13.01 -3.77
C LEU A 76 2.46 14.29 -2.97
N GLN A 77 2.58 15.47 -3.58
CA GLN A 77 2.45 16.76 -2.90
C GLN A 77 1.21 17.56 -3.28
N TYR A 78 0.71 17.38 -4.51
CA TYR A 78 -0.42 18.14 -5.05
C TYR A 78 -1.35 17.25 -5.87
N LYS A 79 -2.55 17.76 -6.11
CA LYS A 79 -3.56 17.05 -6.89
C LYS A 79 -3.11 16.99 -8.35
N SER A 80 -3.01 15.78 -8.87
CA SER A 80 -2.70 15.51 -10.26
C SER A 80 -3.78 16.09 -11.16
N TYR A 81 -3.35 16.66 -12.28
CA TYR A 81 -4.24 17.09 -13.36
C TYR A 81 -4.78 15.91 -14.15
N GLU A 82 -3.96 14.88 -14.30
CA GLU A 82 -4.29 13.67 -15.06
C GLU A 82 -4.51 12.49 -14.10
N THR A 83 -5.36 11.55 -14.51
CA THR A 83 -5.54 10.30 -13.77
C THR A 83 -4.55 9.29 -14.37
N PRO A 84 -3.65 8.70 -13.57
CA PRO A 84 -2.70 7.72 -14.08
C PRO A 84 -3.44 6.51 -14.62
N LYS A 85 -2.86 5.82 -15.60
CA LYS A 85 -3.44 4.59 -16.12
C LYS A 85 -3.53 3.56 -15.01
N THR A 86 -4.66 2.86 -14.97
CA THR A 86 -4.92 1.82 -13.97
C THR A 86 -5.01 0.47 -14.64
N ASN A 87 -4.35 -0.53 -14.07
CA ASN A 87 -4.45 -1.92 -14.48
C ASN A 87 -5.67 -2.56 -13.80
N ASN A 88 -6.87 -2.06 -14.11
CA ASN A 88 -8.09 -2.46 -13.41
C ASN A 88 -8.37 -3.98 -13.54
N SER A 89 -8.31 -4.75 -12.44
CA SER A 89 -9.30 -5.81 -12.19
C SER A 89 -9.26 -6.36 -10.77
N PHE A 90 -10.42 -6.26 -10.12
CA PHE A 90 -10.83 -7.06 -8.97
C PHE A 90 -10.37 -8.52 -9.10
N LYS A 91 -9.36 -8.92 -8.34
CA LYS A 91 -9.18 -10.32 -7.90
C LYS A 91 -9.10 -10.35 -6.39
N ARG A 92 -10.27 -10.46 -5.76
CA ARG A 92 -10.39 -11.23 -4.52
C ARG A 92 -11.34 -12.39 -4.81
N PRO A 93 -10.92 -13.65 -4.57
CA PRO A 93 -11.74 -14.84 -4.82
C PRO A 93 -13.00 -14.86 -3.96
#